data_AF-A0AAJ5JLC0-F1
#
_entry.id   AF-A0AAJ5JLC0-F1
#
_cell.length_a   1.000
_cell.length_b   1.000
_cell.length_c   1.000
_cell.angle_alpha   90.00
_cell.angle_beta   90.00
_cell.angle_gamma   90.00
#
_symmetry.space_group_name_H-M   'P 1'
#
loop_
_entity.id
_entity.type
_entity.pdbx_description
1 polymer ?
#
loop_
_entity_poly.entity_id
_entity_poly.type
_entity_poly.pdbx_seq_one_letter_code
_entity_poly.pdbx_strand_id
1 'polypeptide(L)'
;MKFFRSFIGYLIAGVVVMAVWGELGKFGIFGGFLAAGIIIGPLWYMNHYVNLTGNLDDASFVDMGLAIGVCGIMRDTFMTGTSSLIDSIPTILLVIVGSALGGIVAAAIEKSMAKDDTFETESPEPGMNELELNNLKNKN
;
A
#
# COMPACT_ATOMS: atom_id res chain seq x y z
N MET A 1 -11.16 -14.91 -15.90
CA MET A 1 -11.74 -14.59 -14.57
C MET A 1 -10.90 -13.61 -13.75
N LYS A 2 -9.56 -13.64 -13.76
CA LYS A 2 -8.71 -12.75 -12.93
C LYS A 2 -9.02 -11.26 -13.12
N PHE A 3 -9.02 -10.78 -14.37
CA PHE A 3 -9.37 -9.38 -14.69
C PHE A 3 -10.71 -8.93 -14.08
N PHE A 4 -11.75 -9.76 -14.22
CA PHE A 4 -13.08 -9.42 -13.72
C PHE A 4 -13.12 -9.34 -12.19
N ARG A 5 -12.39 -10.21 -11.49
CA ARG A 5 -12.24 -10.13 -10.02
C ARG A 5 -11.53 -8.85 -9.61
N SER A 6 -10.43 -8.51 -10.26
CA SER A 6 -9.68 -7.27 -9.96
C SER A 6 -10.52 -6.03 -10.25
N PHE A 7 -11.26 -6.04 -11.37
CA PHE A 7 -12.21 -4.98 -11.70
C PHE A 7 -13.25 -4.77 -10.61
N ILE A 8 -13.88 -5.84 -10.12
CA ILE A 8 -14.85 -5.76 -9.01
C ILE A 8 -14.20 -5.24 -7.74
N GLY A 9 -13.02 -5.76 -7.37
CA GLY A 9 -12.30 -5.35 -6.17
C GLY A 9 -11.97 -3.85 -6.16
N TYR A 10 -11.40 -3.34 -7.26
CA TYR A 10 -11.10 -1.92 -7.41
C TYR A 10 -12.33 -1.04 -7.50
N LEU A 11 -13.37 -1.48 -8.22
CA LEU A 11 -14.63 -0.75 -8.34
C LEU A 11 -15.27 -0.53 -6.98
N ILE A 12 -15.42 -1.60 -6.18
CA ILE A 12 -16.03 -1.53 -4.86
C ILE A 12 -15.17 -0.63 -3.95
N ALA A 13 -13.85 -0.80 -3.97
CA ALA A 13 -12.98 0.02 -3.13
C ALA A 13 -13.10 1.51 -3.43
N GLY A 14 -13.04 1.89 -4.71
CA GLY A 14 -13.18 3.29 -5.12
C GLY A 14 -14.56 3.86 -4.77
N VAL A 15 -15.63 3.17 -5.15
CA VAL A 15 -17.01 3.69 -4.96
C VAL A 15 -17.37 3.78 -3.48
N VAL A 16 -17.08 2.75 -2.66
CA VAL A 16 -17.46 2.75 -1.24
C VAL A 16 -16.71 3.82 -0.47
N VAL A 17 -15.40 3.97 -0.70
CA VAL A 17 -14.61 5.02 -0.04
C VAL A 17 -15.15 6.39 -0.41
N MET A 18 -15.35 6.68 -1.69
CA MET A 18 -15.84 8.01 -2.13
C MET A 18 -17.28 8.29 -1.72
N ALA A 19 -18.12 7.27 -1.50
CA ALA A 19 -19.51 7.43 -1.08
C ALA A 19 -19.68 7.61 0.43
N VAL A 20 -18.90 6.89 1.24
CA VAL A 20 -19.16 6.76 2.69
C VAL A 20 -18.16 7.53 3.55
N TRP A 21 -16.92 7.73 3.08
CA TRP A 21 -15.87 8.33 3.90
C TRP A 21 -16.25 9.70 4.47
N GLY A 22 -16.89 10.54 3.64
CA GLY A 22 -17.31 11.89 4.05
C GLY A 22 -18.31 11.91 5.21
N GLU A 23 -19.17 10.90 5.33
CA GLU A 23 -20.14 10.79 6.43
C GLU A 23 -19.46 10.51 7.77
N LEU A 24 -18.45 9.64 7.76
CA LEU A 24 -17.64 9.35 8.95
C LEU A 24 -16.69 10.51 9.25
N GLY A 25 -16.17 11.18 8.22
CA GLY A 25 -15.29 12.35 8.36
C GLY A 25 -15.91 13.53 9.13
N LYS A 26 -17.25 13.59 9.22
CA LYS A 26 -17.96 14.60 10.04
C LYS A 26 -17.64 14.53 11.53
N PHE A 27 -17.15 13.39 12.02
CA PHE A 27 -16.66 13.22 13.40
C PHE A 27 -15.19 13.65 13.58
N GLY A 28 -14.63 14.39 12.61
CA GLY A 28 -13.26 14.89 12.65
C GLY A 28 -12.23 13.77 12.55
N ILE A 29 -11.11 13.94 13.25
CA ILE A 29 -9.97 13.00 13.22
C ILE A 29 -10.40 11.59 13.65
N PHE A 30 -11.23 11.48 14.69
CA PHE A 30 -11.77 10.20 15.13
C PHE A 30 -12.59 9.52 14.03
N GLY A 31 -13.40 10.30 13.32
CA GLY A 31 -14.13 9.84 12.14
C GLY A 31 -13.25 9.26 11.04
N GLY A 32 -12.09 9.89 10.79
CA GLY A 32 -11.09 9.37 9.85
C GLY A 32 -10.49 8.04 10.27
N PHE A 33 -10.12 7.88 11.55
CA PHE A 33 -9.63 6.60 12.07
C PHE A 33 -10.72 5.51 12.03
N LEU A 34 -11.95 5.87 12.36
CA LEU A 34 -13.09 4.97 12.27
C LEU A 34 -13.34 4.54 10.82
N ALA A 35 -13.29 5.47 9.86
CA ALA A 35 -13.40 5.18 8.43
C ALA A 35 -12.29 4.24 7.94
N ALA A 36 -11.04 4.45 8.38
CA ALA A 36 -9.95 3.53 8.06
C ALA A 36 -10.25 2.11 8.58
N GLY A 37 -10.75 1.98 9.81
CA GLY A 37 -11.10 0.68 10.38
C GLY A 37 -12.25 -0.01 9.63
N ILE A 38 -13.38 0.68 9.45
CA ILE A 38 -14.63 0.04 8.98
C ILE A 38 -14.79 0.03 7.46
N ILE A 39 -14.08 0.90 6.73
CA ILE A 39 -14.10 0.93 5.27
C ILE A 39 -12.83 0.27 4.71
N ILE A 40 -11.66 0.80 5.06
CA ILE A 40 -10.38 0.35 4.46
C ILE A 40 -10.05 -1.07 4.91
N GLY A 41 -10.24 -1.41 6.19
CA GLY A 41 -9.98 -2.77 6.70
C GLY A 41 -10.69 -3.88 5.90
N PRO A 42 -12.02 -3.86 5.78
CA PRO A 42 -12.75 -4.86 5.01
C PRO A 42 -12.40 -4.87 3.52
N LEU A 43 -12.23 -3.70 2.89
CA LEU A 43 -11.84 -3.62 1.48
C LEU A 43 -10.43 -4.17 1.24
N TRP A 44 -9.50 -3.90 2.15
CA TRP A 44 -8.17 -4.48 2.14
C TRP A 44 -8.24 -6.00 2.23
N TYR A 45 -9.03 -6.52 3.18
CA TYR A 45 -9.22 -7.97 3.34
C TYR A 45 -9.78 -8.62 2.06
N MET A 46 -10.81 -8.02 1.47
CA MET A 46 -11.38 -8.52 0.21
C MET A 46 -10.37 -8.50 -0.95
N ASN A 47 -9.64 -7.40 -1.10
CA ASN A 47 -8.71 -7.25 -2.22
C ASN A 47 -7.46 -8.12 -2.05
N HIS A 48 -6.88 -8.17 -0.86
CA HIS A 48 -5.59 -8.78 -0.62
C HIS A 48 -5.66 -10.18 -0.01
N TYR A 49 -6.52 -10.41 0.99
CA TYR A 49 -6.63 -11.73 1.63
C TYR A 49 -7.49 -12.69 0.82
N VAL A 50 -8.69 -12.26 0.41
CA VAL A 50 -9.55 -13.04 -0.52
C VAL A 50 -9.00 -12.99 -1.96
N ASN A 51 -7.98 -12.15 -2.20
CA ASN A 51 -7.24 -12.03 -3.44
C ASN A 51 -8.14 -11.67 -4.64
N LEU A 52 -9.04 -10.71 -4.47
CA LEU A 52 -9.83 -10.20 -5.61
C LEU A 52 -8.93 -9.49 -6.62
N THR A 53 -7.92 -8.76 -6.16
CA THR A 53 -7.08 -7.92 -7.03
C THR A 53 -5.90 -8.64 -7.64
N GLY A 54 -5.58 -9.85 -7.17
CA GLY A 54 -4.56 -10.69 -7.78
C GLY A 54 -3.17 -10.21 -7.45
N ASN A 55 -2.78 -10.26 -6.17
CA ASN A 55 -1.37 -10.16 -5.81
C ASN A 55 -0.73 -11.50 -6.20
N LEU A 56 0.21 -11.47 -7.16
CA LEU A 56 1.05 -12.63 -7.44
C LEU A 56 2.13 -12.72 -6.36
N ASP A 57 2.57 -13.92 -6.04
CA ASP A 57 3.77 -14.11 -5.22
C ASP A 57 4.93 -13.36 -5.89
N ASP A 58 5.70 -12.62 -5.09
CA ASP A 58 6.83 -11.76 -5.52
C ASP A 58 6.48 -10.61 -6.49
N ALA A 59 5.20 -10.27 -6.68
CA ALA A 59 4.81 -9.06 -7.41
C ALA A 59 4.60 -7.87 -6.48
N SER A 60 4.87 -6.66 -7.00
CA SER A 60 4.53 -5.42 -6.29
C SER A 60 3.05 -5.41 -5.92
N PHE A 61 2.78 -5.12 -4.65
CA PHE A 61 1.43 -5.04 -4.09
C PHE A 61 0.54 -4.14 -4.97
N VAL A 62 -0.58 -4.66 -5.49
CA VAL A 62 -1.45 -3.80 -6.30
C VAL A 62 -2.32 -2.97 -5.37
N ASP A 63 -1.87 -1.74 -5.13
CA ASP A 63 -2.46 -0.84 -4.16
C ASP A 63 -3.87 -0.39 -4.57
N MET A 64 -4.88 -0.79 -3.79
CA MET A 64 -6.25 -0.29 -3.94
C MET A 64 -6.36 1.23 -3.73
N GLY A 65 -5.38 1.85 -3.07
CA GLY A 65 -5.23 3.30 -2.93
C GLY A 65 -5.14 4.02 -4.28
N LEU A 66 -4.48 3.45 -5.28
CA LEU A 66 -4.46 4.02 -6.63
C LEU A 66 -5.86 4.01 -7.26
N ALA A 67 -6.59 2.90 -7.11
CA ALA A 67 -7.95 2.80 -7.62
C ALA A 67 -8.90 3.81 -6.94
N ILE A 68 -8.77 3.98 -5.62
CA ILE A 68 -9.51 4.98 -4.85
C ILE A 68 -9.15 6.39 -5.33
N GLY A 69 -7.86 6.70 -5.48
CA GLY A 69 -7.39 8.00 -5.95
C GLY A 69 -7.89 8.36 -7.34
N VAL A 70 -7.80 7.42 -8.29
CA VAL A 70 -8.36 7.61 -9.65
C VAL A 70 -9.87 7.81 -9.60
N CYS A 71 -10.58 7.02 -8.80
CA CYS A 71 -12.03 7.18 -8.63
C CYS A 71 -12.38 8.57 -8.10
N GLY A 72 -11.68 9.06 -7.07
CA GLY A 72 -11.91 10.38 -6.49
C GLY A 72 -11.62 11.51 -7.47
N ILE A 73 -10.48 11.46 -8.17
CA ILE A 73 -10.11 12.46 -9.18
C ILE A 73 -11.18 12.54 -10.28
N MET A 74 -11.59 11.39 -10.82
CA MET A 74 -12.57 11.35 -11.92
C MET A 74 -13.97 11.78 -11.45
N ARG A 75 -14.40 11.31 -10.27
CA ARG A 75 -15.66 11.74 -9.64
C ARG A 75 -15.71 13.25 -9.54
N ASP A 76 -14.69 13.85 -8.91
CA ASP A 76 -14.71 15.27 -8.61
C ASP A 76 -14.55 16.09 -9.90
N THR A 77 -13.76 15.64 -10.86
CA THR A 77 -13.68 16.25 -12.20
C THR A 77 -15.06 16.27 -12.89
N PHE A 78 -15.83 15.18 -12.79
CA PHE A 78 -17.18 15.11 -13.37
C PHE A 78 -18.21 15.95 -12.61
N MET A 79 -18.08 16.03 -11.28
CA MET A 79 -19.06 16.74 -10.44
C MET A 79 -18.81 18.25 -10.39
N THR A 80 -17.55 18.68 -10.43
CA THR A 80 -17.15 20.08 -10.19
C THR A 80 -16.46 20.72 -11.39
N GLY A 81 -16.25 19.96 -12.48
CA GLY A 81 -15.56 20.42 -13.69
C GLY A 81 -14.03 20.23 -13.64
N THR A 82 -13.36 20.48 -14.76
CA THR A 82 -11.91 20.24 -14.93
C THR A 82 -11.02 21.21 -14.17
N SER A 83 -11.55 22.33 -13.69
CA SER A 83 -10.79 23.28 -12.86
C SER A 83 -10.31 22.64 -11.56
N SER A 84 -11.15 21.80 -10.91
CA SER A 84 -10.77 21.14 -9.65
C SER A 84 -9.59 20.17 -9.83
N LEU A 85 -9.50 19.51 -10.99
CA LEU A 85 -8.35 18.69 -11.34
C LEU A 85 -7.07 19.54 -11.42
N ILE A 86 -7.13 20.68 -12.11
CA ILE A 86 -5.99 21.59 -12.26
C ILE A 86 -5.54 22.11 -10.89
N ASP A 87 -6.50 22.55 -10.06
CA ASP A 87 -6.23 23.05 -8.70
C ASP A 87 -5.61 21.97 -7.80
N SER A 88 -5.89 20.69 -8.07
CA SER A 88 -5.38 19.56 -7.31
C SER A 88 -3.99 19.08 -7.74
N ILE A 89 -3.44 19.57 -8.87
CA ILE A 89 -2.13 19.15 -9.40
C ILE A 89 -1.01 19.25 -8.35
N PRO A 90 -0.85 20.35 -7.59
CA PRO A 90 0.20 20.43 -6.57
C PRO A 90 0.11 19.31 -5.54
N THR A 91 -1.10 18.99 -5.08
CA THR A 91 -1.34 17.92 -4.11
C THR A 91 -1.04 16.56 -4.72
N ILE A 92 -1.46 16.31 -5.96
CA ILE A 92 -1.16 15.06 -6.68
C ILE A 92 0.35 14.87 -6.83
N LEU A 93 1.09 15.93 -7.16
CA LEU A 93 2.55 15.88 -7.27
C LEU A 93 3.21 15.52 -5.93
N LEU A 94 2.75 16.12 -4.82
CA LEU A 94 3.25 15.79 -3.49
C LEU A 94 2.94 14.34 -3.10
N VAL A 95 1.75 13.83 -3.44
CA VAL A 95 1.39 12.42 -3.23
C VAL A 95 2.32 11.52 -4.04
N ILE A 96 2.59 11.82 -5.31
CA ILE A 96 3.51 11.02 -6.14
C ILE A 96 4.92 10.98 -5.53
N VAL A 97 5.44 12.13 -5.09
CA VAL A 97 6.76 12.21 -4.42
C VAL A 97 6.75 11.41 -3.12
N GLY A 98 5.73 11.58 -2.29
CA GLY A 98 5.57 10.84 -1.04
C GLY A 98 5.50 9.33 -1.26
N SER A 99 4.73 8.88 -2.24
CA SER A 99 4.60 7.46 -2.61
C SER A 99 5.93 6.89 -3.12
N ALA A 100 6.68 7.65 -3.93
CA ALA A 100 8.00 7.22 -4.41
C ALA A 100 9.00 7.07 -3.25
N LEU A 101 9.04 8.05 -2.34
CA LEU A 101 9.90 7.99 -1.15
C LEU A 101 9.50 6.82 -0.23
N GLY A 102 8.20 6.63 0.00
CA GLY A 102 7.68 5.50 0.77
C GLY A 102 8.10 4.15 0.18
N GLY A 103 7.98 4.01 -1.15
CA GLY A 103 8.43 2.80 -1.86
C GLY A 103 9.94 2.54 -1.73
N ILE A 104 10.77 3.58 -1.79
CA ILE A 104 12.23 3.46 -1.59
C ILE A 104 12.55 3.00 -0.17
N VAL A 105 11.90 3.59 0.84
CA VAL A 105 12.09 3.22 2.24
C VAL A 105 11.64 1.78 2.48
N ALA A 106 10.48 1.37 1.94
CA ALA A 106 10.00 0.00 2.04
C ALA A 106 11.02 -1.00 1.46
N ALA A 107 11.54 -0.72 0.26
CA ALA A 107 12.56 -1.56 -0.36
C ALA A 107 13.86 -1.65 0.47
N ALA A 108 14.26 -0.55 1.12
CA ALA A 108 15.42 -0.54 2.00
C ALA A 108 15.19 -1.40 3.27
N ILE A 109 13.98 -1.35 3.84
CA ILE A 109 13.58 -2.18 4.99
C ILE A 109 13.56 -3.65 4.60
N GLU A 110 12.91 -4.01 3.49
CA GLU A 110 12.87 -5.39 2.99
C GLU A 110 14.27 -5.97 2.78
N LYS A 111 15.17 -5.17 2.20
CA LYS A 111 16.58 -5.57 2.02
C LYS A 111 17.30 -5.78 3.35
N SER A 112 17.01 -4.97 4.37
CA SER A 112 17.58 -5.14 5.71
C SER A 112 17.08 -6.43 6.36
N MET A 113 15.77 -6.68 6.31
CA MET A 113 15.16 -7.88 6.88
C MET A 113 15.69 -9.15 6.20
N ALA A 114 15.81 -9.15 4.87
CA ALA A 114 16.38 -10.27 4.14
C ALA A 114 17.84 -10.55 4.52
N LYS A 115 18.62 -9.52 4.86
CA LYS A 115 19.99 -9.68 5.34
C LYS A 115 19.99 -10.39 6.70
N ASP A 116 19.12 -9.98 7.62
CA ASP A 116 19.01 -10.58 8.95
C ASP A 116 18.59 -12.06 8.84
N ASP A 117 17.61 -12.39 7.99
CA ASP A 117 17.19 -13.78 7.73
C ASP A 117 18.35 -14.63 7.16
N THR A 118 19.11 -14.10 6.20
CA THR A 118 20.29 -14.81 5.66
C THR A 118 21.36 -15.01 6.74
N PHE A 119 21.57 -14.03 7.61
CA PHE A 119 22.52 -14.14 8.70
C PHE A 119 22.11 -15.21 9.70
N GLU A 120 20.84 -15.27 10.12
CA GLU A 120 20.34 -16.29 11.04
C GLU A 120 20.44 -17.69 10.45
N THR A 121 20.12 -17.87 9.17
CA THR A 121 20.18 -19.17 8.49
C THR A 121 21.60 -19.68 8.25
N GLU A 122 22.56 -18.77 8.03
CA GLU A 122 23.96 -19.13 7.81
C GLU A 122 24.78 -19.23 9.11
N SER A 123 24.26 -18.74 10.24
CA SER A 123 24.94 -18.76 11.54
C SER A 123 25.02 -20.19 12.10
N PRO A 124 26.22 -20.77 12.26
CA PRO A 124 26.38 -22.12 12.79
C PRO A 124 25.95 -22.27 14.25
N GLU A 125 25.94 -21.17 15.01
CA GLU A 125 25.61 -21.15 16.43
C GLU A 125 24.68 -19.96 16.76
N PRO A 126 23.66 -20.16 17.63
CA PRO A 126 22.80 -19.08 18.09
C PRO A 126 23.58 -17.98 18.81
N GLY A 127 23.37 -16.71 18.45
CA GLY A 127 23.98 -15.56 19.10
C GLY A 127 25.36 -15.15 18.57
N MET A 128 25.86 -15.82 17.52
CA MET A 128 27.01 -15.35 16.74
C MET A 128 26.69 -13.97 16.13
N ASN A 129 27.71 -13.13 15.92
CA ASN A 129 27.53 -11.83 15.24
C ASN A 129 28.06 -11.82 13.80
N GLU A 130 27.67 -10.82 13.00
CA GLU A 130 28.07 -10.72 11.58
C GLU A 130 29.59 -10.76 11.36
N LEU A 131 30.37 -10.16 12.26
CA LEU A 131 31.83 -10.14 12.15
C LEU A 131 32.42 -11.53 12.36
N GLU A 132 31.91 -12.29 13.32
CA GLU A 132 32.32 -13.67 13.60
C GLU A 132 32.01 -14.59 12.43
N LEU A 133 30.80 -14.51 11.87
CA LEU A 133 30.40 -15.30 10.70
C LEU A 133 31.27 -14.99 9.48
N ASN A 134 31.53 -13.70 9.20
CA ASN A 134 32.40 -13.29 8.10
C ASN A 134 33.84 -13.76 8.31
N ASN A 135 34.36 -13.71 9.53
CA ASN A 135 35.69 -14.21 9.86
C ASN A 135 35.81 -15.73 9.72
N LEU A 136 34.74 -16.48 9.99
CA LEU A 136 34.69 -17.93 9.77
C LEU A 136 34.67 -18.26 8.28
N LYS A 137 33.83 -17.58 7.49
CA LYS A 137 33.76 -17.75 6.03
C LYS A 137 35.09 -17.48 5.33
N ASN A 138 35.87 -16.51 5.81
CA ASN A 138 37.18 -16.15 5.24
C ASN A 138 38.34 -17.08 5.67
N LYS A 139 38.13 -17.98 6.63
CA LYS A 139 39.14 -18.92 7.14
C LYS A 139 39.08 -20.30 6.47
N ASN A 140 37.98 -20.63 5.80
CA ASN A 140 37.77 -21.86 5.04
C ASN A 140 38.00 -21.61 3.54
#